data_AF-A0A2A5YE59-F1
#
_entry.id   AF-A0A2A5YE59-F1
#
_cell.length_a   1.000
_cell.length_b   1.000
_cell.length_c   1.000
_cell.angle_alpha   90.00
_cell.angle_beta   90.00
_cell.angle_gamma   90.00
#
_symmetry.space_group_name_H-M   'P 1'
#
loop_
_entity.id
_entity.type
_entity.pdbx_description
1 polymer ?
#
loop_
_entity_poly.entity_id
_entity_poly.type
_entity_poly.pdbx_seq_one_letter_code
_entity_poly.pdbx_strand_id
1 'polypeptide(L)'
;RARVPVLIEGESGVGKDVIARAIHAASPRHKQAMVTVNCGAIPANLVESELFGHERGAFTGAFDRHVGKFVAADMGTIFLDEVSEMPLDAQVKLLRVLQDGEVQPIGARRPVHVDVRVIAATNKRLSEEIEVGRFREDLYYRLNVVQLTVPPLRERMGDIPALCRHLLARIAGQPGLRSLGLTDDALSLLMQHPWPGNVRQLQNALFRAAVLCEGDALTPQDFPQIAAQIRAGDMIDRVTPRVRAISQPHRDGAGITLFELDGHVRQLAEIEADVIRLAIGHYRGRMTEVARRLGIGRSTLYRKLAELGIDSAA
;
A
#
# COMPACT_ATOMS: atom_id res chain seq x y z
N ARG A 1 -20.28 9.59 -25.24
CA ARG A 1 -21.11 9.00 -24.15
C ARG A 1 -20.26 7.98 -23.41
N ALA A 2 -19.49 8.37 -22.38
CA ALA A 2 -18.60 7.45 -21.66
C ALA A 2 -18.87 7.50 -20.15
N ARG A 3 -20.07 7.06 -19.74
CA ARG A 3 -20.43 6.84 -18.33
C ARG A 3 -20.13 5.42 -17.86
N VAL A 4 -19.62 4.55 -18.73
CA VAL A 4 -19.40 3.14 -18.43
C VAL A 4 -18.37 3.00 -17.30
N PRO A 5 -18.74 2.32 -16.19
CA PRO A 5 -17.81 2.02 -15.11
C PRO A 5 -16.66 1.15 -15.60
N VAL A 6 -15.47 1.37 -15.03
CA VAL A 6 -14.30 0.53 -15.28
C VAL A 6 -13.83 -0.04 -13.96
N LEU A 7 -13.67 -1.36 -13.89
CA LEU A 7 -13.10 -2.07 -12.74
C LEU A 7 -11.65 -2.46 -13.06
N ILE A 8 -10.72 -1.98 -12.25
CA ILE A 8 -9.29 -2.29 -12.35
C ILE A 8 -8.93 -3.28 -11.24
N GLU A 9 -8.55 -4.50 -11.63
CA GLU A 9 -8.11 -5.53 -10.70
C GLU A 9 -6.61 -5.73 -10.80
N GLY A 10 -5.95 -6.00 -9.67
CA GLY A 10 -4.54 -6.36 -9.65
C GLY A 10 -3.95 -6.16 -8.28
N GLU A 11 -2.81 -6.79 -8.02
CA GLU A 11 -2.17 -6.76 -6.70
C GLU A 11 -1.86 -5.33 -6.20
N SER A 12 -1.59 -5.19 -4.91
CA SER A 12 -1.16 -3.90 -4.37
C SER A 12 0.19 -3.51 -5.00
N GLY A 13 0.32 -2.23 -5.38
CA GLY A 13 1.57 -1.68 -5.92
C GLY A 13 1.82 -1.91 -7.41
N VAL A 14 0.87 -2.46 -8.19
CA VAL A 14 1.01 -2.65 -9.65
C VAL A 14 0.82 -1.37 -10.50
N GLY A 15 0.38 -0.26 -9.88
CA GLY A 15 0.14 1.03 -10.56
C GLY A 15 -1.31 1.26 -11.03
N LYS A 16 -2.31 0.73 -10.30
CA LYS A 16 -3.74 0.90 -10.64
C LYS A 16 -4.16 2.38 -10.70
N ASP A 17 -3.58 3.22 -9.87
CA ASP A 17 -3.82 4.67 -9.83
C ASP A 17 -3.32 5.38 -11.10
N VAL A 18 -2.16 4.97 -11.64
CA VAL A 18 -1.61 5.47 -12.90
C VAL A 18 -2.53 5.08 -14.07
N ILE A 19 -3.01 3.85 -14.06
CA ILE A 19 -3.95 3.35 -15.08
C ILE A 19 -5.27 4.11 -15.00
N ALA A 20 -5.82 4.33 -13.80
CA ALA A 20 -7.04 5.12 -13.62
C ALA A 20 -6.89 6.55 -14.14
N ARG A 21 -5.75 7.20 -13.86
CA ARG A 21 -5.43 8.53 -14.41
C ARG A 21 -5.32 8.52 -15.93
N ALA A 22 -4.71 7.49 -16.51
CA ALA A 22 -4.61 7.33 -17.96
C ALA A 22 -6.01 7.16 -18.60
N ILE A 23 -6.89 6.35 -17.99
CA ILE A 23 -8.28 6.18 -18.45
C ILE A 23 -9.04 7.50 -18.40
N HIS A 24 -8.87 8.29 -17.33
CA HIS A 24 -9.49 9.61 -17.22
C HIS A 24 -8.95 10.59 -18.27
N ALA A 25 -7.63 10.65 -18.45
CA ALA A 25 -6.97 11.51 -19.43
C ALA A 25 -7.35 11.18 -20.88
N ALA A 26 -7.60 9.91 -21.19
CA ALA A 26 -8.08 9.46 -22.50
C ALA A 26 -9.60 9.64 -22.70
N SER A 27 -10.32 10.18 -21.71
CA SER A 27 -11.78 10.25 -21.75
C SER A 27 -12.32 11.59 -22.28
N PRO A 28 -13.61 11.63 -22.67
CA PRO A 28 -14.30 12.89 -22.94
C PRO A 28 -14.32 13.88 -21.75
N ARG A 29 -14.04 13.39 -20.53
CA ARG A 29 -13.99 14.19 -19.29
C ARG A 29 -12.58 14.58 -18.85
N HIS A 30 -11.56 14.45 -19.71
CA HIS A 30 -10.16 14.75 -19.36
C HIS A 30 -9.90 16.18 -18.86
N LYS A 31 -10.77 17.15 -19.19
CA LYS A 31 -10.69 18.53 -18.67
C LYS A 31 -11.42 18.72 -17.33
N GLN A 32 -12.21 17.75 -16.91
CA GLN A 32 -13.00 17.81 -15.67
C GLN A 32 -12.20 17.25 -14.50
N ALA A 33 -12.62 17.55 -13.28
CA ALA A 33 -11.95 17.03 -12.10
C ALA A 33 -12.03 15.50 -12.02
N MET A 34 -10.95 14.89 -11.54
CA MET A 34 -10.89 13.50 -11.11
C MET A 34 -10.74 13.48 -9.59
N VAL A 35 -11.80 13.11 -8.88
CA VAL A 35 -11.79 12.94 -7.42
C VAL A 35 -11.33 11.53 -7.09
N THR A 36 -10.28 11.41 -6.28
CA THR A 36 -9.73 10.10 -5.87
C THR A 36 -10.06 9.82 -4.41
N VAL A 37 -10.56 8.62 -4.13
CA VAL A 37 -10.89 8.15 -2.79
C VAL A 37 -10.28 6.77 -2.59
N ASN A 38 -9.54 6.58 -1.51
CA ASN A 38 -9.11 5.24 -1.09
C ASN A 38 -10.07 4.78 0.02
N CYS A 39 -10.87 3.77 -0.27
CA CYS A 39 -11.89 3.25 0.65
C CYS A 39 -11.27 2.49 1.84
N GLY A 40 -10.11 1.84 1.66
CA GLY A 40 -9.39 1.16 2.74
C GLY A 40 -8.69 2.10 3.72
N ALA A 41 -8.43 3.35 3.34
CA ALA A 41 -7.82 4.36 4.20
C ALA A 41 -8.83 5.10 5.11
N ILE A 42 -10.13 4.95 4.86
CA ILE A 42 -11.19 5.64 5.61
C ILE A 42 -11.77 4.67 6.65
N PRO A 43 -11.91 5.07 7.93
CA PRO A 43 -12.60 4.27 8.93
C PRO A 43 -14.01 3.88 8.46
N ALA A 44 -14.41 2.62 8.64
CA ALA A 44 -15.67 2.09 8.12
C ALA A 44 -16.90 2.94 8.46
N ASN A 45 -16.95 3.50 9.67
CA ASN A 45 -18.03 4.37 10.14
C ASN A 45 -18.07 5.77 9.48
N LEU A 46 -16.99 6.18 8.80
CA LEU A 46 -16.88 7.46 8.10
C LEU A 46 -16.99 7.33 6.58
N VAL A 47 -16.85 6.12 6.01
CA VAL A 47 -16.89 5.88 4.55
C VAL A 47 -18.14 6.47 3.93
N GLU A 48 -19.31 6.26 4.52
CA GLU A 48 -20.56 6.81 3.99
C GLU A 48 -20.60 8.33 4.02
N SER A 49 -20.17 8.92 5.13
CA SER A 49 -20.15 10.36 5.32
C SER A 49 -19.21 11.03 4.31
N GLU A 50 -18.01 10.48 4.11
CA GLU A 50 -17.05 11.00 3.15
C GLU A 50 -17.57 10.87 1.72
N LEU A 51 -18.07 9.69 1.32
CA LEU A 51 -18.49 9.45 -0.06
C LEU A 51 -19.78 10.19 -0.43
N PHE A 52 -20.80 10.13 0.42
CA PHE A 52 -22.16 10.58 0.09
C PHE A 52 -22.54 11.89 0.78
N GLY A 53 -21.78 12.33 1.79
CA GLY A 53 -22.05 13.53 2.56
C GLY A 53 -23.05 13.30 3.69
N HIS A 54 -23.23 14.31 4.53
CA HIS A 54 -24.23 14.31 5.59
C HIS A 54 -24.77 15.71 5.87
N GLU A 55 -26.01 15.76 6.36
CA GLU A 55 -26.61 16.97 6.90
C GLU A 55 -26.25 17.16 8.37
N ARG A 56 -26.32 18.41 8.84
CA ARG A 56 -26.08 18.75 10.25
C ARG A 56 -27.02 17.96 11.16
N GLY A 57 -26.47 17.30 12.16
CA GLY A 57 -27.22 16.47 13.13
C GLY A 57 -27.60 15.08 12.63
N ALA A 58 -27.03 14.61 11.51
CA ALA A 58 -27.33 13.28 10.96
C ALA A 58 -26.90 12.10 11.85
N PHE A 59 -25.84 12.28 12.66
CA PHE A 59 -25.35 11.30 13.63
C PHE A 59 -24.60 12.02 14.76
N THR A 60 -24.22 11.27 15.80
CA THR A 60 -23.45 11.80 16.93
C THR A 60 -22.07 12.31 16.45
N GLY A 61 -21.85 13.62 16.51
CA GLY A 61 -20.64 14.27 16.00
C GLY A 61 -20.80 14.99 14.65
N ALA A 62 -21.97 14.92 14.01
CA ALA A 62 -22.28 15.69 12.80
C ALA A 62 -22.63 17.16 13.13
N PHE A 63 -21.66 17.93 13.63
CA PHE A 63 -21.88 19.33 14.04
C PHE A 63 -22.18 20.26 12.87
N ASP A 64 -21.57 20.00 11.72
CA ASP A 64 -21.71 20.77 10.49
C ASP A 64 -22.14 19.88 9.33
N ARG A 65 -22.57 20.51 8.24
CA ARG A 65 -22.90 19.81 6.99
C ARG A 65 -21.60 19.45 6.24
N HIS A 66 -21.54 18.25 5.66
CA HIS A 66 -20.42 17.81 4.83
C HIS A 66 -20.89 17.43 3.42
N VAL A 67 -20.22 17.98 2.40
CA VAL A 67 -20.47 17.63 0.99
C VAL A 67 -19.65 16.40 0.63
N GLY A 68 -20.34 15.33 0.21
CA GLY A 68 -19.69 14.07 -0.13
C GLY A 68 -18.86 14.12 -1.43
N LYS A 69 -17.90 13.20 -1.56
CA LYS A 69 -17.01 13.09 -2.72
C LYS A 69 -17.76 12.89 -4.05
N PHE A 70 -18.90 12.21 -4.06
CA PHE A 70 -19.68 12.05 -5.29
C PHE A 70 -20.26 13.37 -5.81
N VAL A 71 -20.75 14.22 -4.91
CA VAL A 71 -21.25 15.56 -5.29
C VAL A 71 -20.09 16.45 -5.72
N ALA A 72 -18.94 16.36 -5.05
CA ALA A 72 -17.73 17.07 -5.46
C ALA A 72 -17.17 16.60 -6.82
N ALA A 73 -17.48 15.38 -7.24
CA ALA A 73 -17.06 14.79 -8.52
C ALA A 73 -18.09 14.98 -9.64
N ASP A 74 -19.17 15.74 -9.41
CA ASP A 74 -20.23 15.96 -10.39
C ASP A 74 -19.67 16.49 -11.72
N MET A 75 -20.24 16.02 -12.84
CA MET A 75 -19.75 16.21 -14.21
C MET A 75 -18.34 15.66 -14.51
N GLY A 76 -17.63 15.15 -13.50
CA GLY A 76 -16.24 14.69 -13.56
C GLY A 76 -16.09 13.17 -13.51
N THR A 77 -15.01 12.71 -12.90
CA THR A 77 -14.71 11.29 -12.67
C THR A 77 -14.41 11.07 -11.20
N ILE A 78 -14.90 9.97 -10.64
CA ILE A 78 -14.48 9.50 -9.32
C ILE A 78 -13.68 8.21 -9.48
N PHE A 79 -12.55 8.14 -8.81
CA PHE A 79 -11.73 6.95 -8.70
C PHE A 79 -11.84 6.40 -7.28
N LEU A 80 -12.38 5.19 -7.15
CA LEU A 80 -12.55 4.48 -5.90
C LEU A 80 -11.48 3.38 -5.82
N ASP A 81 -10.42 3.62 -5.07
CA ASP A 81 -9.40 2.61 -4.81
C ASP A 81 -9.81 1.73 -3.63
N GLU A 82 -9.45 0.45 -3.69
CA GLU A 82 -9.79 -0.57 -2.69
C GLU A 82 -11.32 -0.69 -2.44
N VAL A 83 -12.12 -0.75 -3.51
CA VAL A 83 -13.59 -0.81 -3.44
C VAL A 83 -14.10 -2.02 -2.63
N SER A 84 -13.31 -3.10 -2.53
CA SER A 84 -13.61 -4.28 -1.71
C SER A 84 -13.64 -3.99 -0.21
N GLU A 85 -13.02 -2.91 0.25
CA GLU A 85 -13.01 -2.51 1.67
C GLU A 85 -14.24 -1.68 2.07
N MET A 86 -15.13 -1.38 1.13
CA MET A 86 -16.34 -0.61 1.43
C MET A 86 -17.32 -1.42 2.30
N PRO A 87 -17.87 -0.85 3.39
CA PRO A 87 -18.94 -1.46 4.15
C PRO A 87 -20.18 -1.73 3.29
N LEU A 88 -20.96 -2.78 3.63
CA LEU A 88 -22.15 -3.18 2.87
C LEU A 88 -23.17 -2.04 2.71
N ASP A 89 -23.37 -1.21 3.73
CA ASP A 89 -24.28 -0.06 3.66
C ASP A 89 -23.82 1.00 2.65
N ALA A 90 -22.51 1.24 2.57
CA ALA A 90 -21.92 2.10 1.55
C ALA A 90 -22.02 1.49 0.15
N GLN A 91 -21.91 0.16 0.03
CA GLN A 91 -22.10 -0.55 -1.24
C GLN A 91 -23.53 -0.38 -1.79
N VAL A 92 -24.56 -0.42 -0.93
CA VAL A 92 -25.96 -0.16 -1.32
C VAL A 92 -26.13 1.24 -1.90
N LYS A 93 -25.51 2.25 -1.27
CA LYS A 93 -25.57 3.63 -1.76
C LYS A 93 -24.78 3.81 -3.06
N LEU A 94 -23.62 3.17 -3.19
CA LEU A 94 -22.84 3.18 -4.43
C LEU A 94 -23.64 2.59 -5.60
N LEU A 95 -24.38 1.49 -5.35
CA LEU A 95 -25.25 0.90 -6.36
C LEU A 95 -26.29 1.90 -6.88
N ARG A 96 -26.95 2.66 -5.99
CA ARG A 96 -27.90 3.72 -6.38
C ARG A 96 -27.26 4.81 -7.23
N VAL A 97 -26.04 5.23 -6.89
CA VAL A 97 -25.29 6.19 -7.72
C VAL A 97 -25.04 5.64 -9.13
N LEU A 98 -24.67 4.36 -9.25
CA LEU A 98 -24.39 3.73 -10.54
C LEU A 98 -25.66 3.40 -11.36
N GLN A 99 -26.80 3.20 -10.70
CA GLN A 99 -28.08 2.89 -11.34
C GLN A 99 -28.82 4.17 -11.77
N ASP A 100 -29.02 5.07 -10.80
CA ASP A 100 -29.96 6.21 -10.93
C ASP A 100 -29.22 7.55 -11.01
N GLY A 101 -27.92 7.58 -10.73
CA GLY A 101 -27.16 8.82 -10.62
C GLY A 101 -27.59 9.64 -9.39
N GLU A 102 -28.09 8.98 -8.34
CA GLU A 102 -28.60 9.64 -7.14
C GLU A 102 -27.67 9.44 -5.95
N VAL A 103 -27.31 10.54 -5.29
CA VAL A 103 -26.58 10.56 -4.03
C VAL A 103 -27.52 11.04 -2.94
N GLN A 104 -27.71 10.23 -1.90
CA GLN A 104 -28.48 10.63 -0.73
C GLN A 104 -27.55 10.83 0.48
N PRO A 105 -27.27 12.08 0.88
CA PRO A 105 -26.50 12.36 2.10
C PRO A 105 -27.18 11.76 3.33
N ILE A 106 -26.38 11.41 4.34
CA ILE A 106 -26.91 10.90 5.61
C ILE A 106 -27.78 11.99 6.27
N GLY A 107 -28.99 11.62 6.67
CA GLY A 107 -29.97 12.55 7.26
C GLY A 107 -30.72 13.42 6.25
N ALA A 108 -30.39 13.37 4.95
CA ALA A 108 -31.10 14.13 3.93
C ALA A 108 -32.43 13.47 3.52
N ARG A 109 -33.48 14.28 3.38
CA ARG A 109 -34.83 13.82 2.95
C ARG A 109 -34.94 13.57 1.45
N ARG A 110 -34.07 14.18 0.64
CA ARG A 110 -34.12 14.11 -0.82
C ARG A 110 -32.74 13.74 -1.38
N PRO A 111 -32.68 12.89 -2.42
CA PRO A 111 -31.45 12.64 -3.13
C PRO A 111 -31.04 13.85 -3.97
N VAL A 112 -29.77 13.89 -4.34
CA VAL A 112 -29.16 14.85 -5.25
C VAL A 112 -28.69 14.07 -6.47
N HIS A 113 -29.09 14.50 -7.67
CA HIS A 113 -28.59 13.89 -8.90
C HIS A 113 -27.16 14.36 -9.20
N VAL A 114 -26.34 13.41 -9.63
CA VAL A 114 -24.95 13.63 -10.05
C VAL A 114 -24.67 12.89 -11.36
N ASP A 115 -23.84 13.48 -12.20
CA ASP A 115 -23.32 12.87 -13.41
C ASP A 115 -21.83 12.53 -13.26
N VAL A 116 -21.51 11.40 -12.65
CA VAL A 116 -20.14 10.99 -12.36
C VAL A 116 -19.75 9.74 -13.14
N ARG A 117 -18.55 9.74 -13.74
CA ARG A 117 -17.95 8.51 -14.28
C ARG A 117 -17.20 7.81 -13.16
N VAL A 118 -17.49 6.53 -12.94
CA VAL A 118 -16.84 5.74 -11.88
C VAL A 118 -15.71 4.89 -12.47
N ILE A 119 -14.54 4.98 -11.87
CA ILE A 119 -13.44 4.03 -12.05
C ILE A 119 -13.20 3.40 -10.68
N ALA A 120 -13.33 2.08 -10.56
CA ALA A 120 -13.09 1.36 -9.32
C ALA A 120 -11.81 0.54 -9.45
N ALA A 121 -11.11 0.34 -8.34
CA ALA A 121 -9.96 -0.54 -8.26
C ALA A 121 -10.02 -1.42 -7.02
N THR A 122 -9.43 -2.60 -7.11
CA THR A 122 -9.30 -3.55 -6.00
C THR A 122 -8.03 -4.38 -6.14
N ASN A 123 -7.50 -4.84 -5.00
CA ASN A 123 -6.45 -5.85 -4.89
C ASN A 123 -6.96 -7.24 -4.52
N LYS A 124 -8.26 -7.37 -4.21
CA LYS A 124 -8.93 -8.64 -3.93
C LYS A 124 -9.74 -9.08 -5.13
N ARG A 125 -9.96 -10.39 -5.25
CA ARG A 125 -10.90 -10.95 -6.23
C ARG A 125 -12.32 -10.75 -5.71
N LEU A 126 -13.12 -9.95 -6.41
CA LEU A 126 -14.47 -9.63 -5.94
C LEU A 126 -15.39 -10.86 -5.92
N SER A 127 -15.15 -11.87 -6.77
CA SER A 127 -15.87 -13.15 -6.72
C SER A 127 -15.75 -13.84 -5.36
N GLU A 128 -14.53 -13.89 -4.80
CA GLU A 128 -14.26 -14.49 -3.49
C GLU A 128 -14.90 -13.67 -2.36
N GLU A 129 -14.89 -12.33 -2.49
CA GLU A 129 -15.54 -11.43 -1.52
C GLU A 129 -17.08 -11.53 -1.54
N ILE A 130 -17.68 -11.88 -2.69
CA ILE A 130 -19.12 -12.18 -2.80
C ILE A 130 -19.46 -13.49 -2.10
N GLU A 131 -18.67 -14.55 -2.33
CA GLU A 131 -18.90 -15.87 -1.72
C GLU A 131 -18.90 -15.81 -0.18
N VAL A 132 -18.04 -14.98 0.40
CA VAL A 132 -17.96 -14.77 1.86
C VAL A 132 -18.89 -13.67 2.38
N GLY A 133 -19.75 -13.10 1.53
CA GLY A 133 -20.77 -12.12 1.90
C GLY A 133 -20.25 -10.73 2.27
N ARG A 134 -19.00 -10.40 1.92
CA ARG A 134 -18.39 -9.07 2.15
C ARG A 134 -18.61 -8.09 1.00
N PHE A 135 -18.96 -8.60 -0.17
CA PHE A 135 -19.26 -7.78 -1.33
C PHE A 135 -20.59 -8.19 -1.95
N ARG A 136 -21.40 -7.21 -2.37
CA ARG A 136 -22.69 -7.49 -2.98
C ARG A 136 -22.55 -7.86 -4.45
N GLU A 137 -23.23 -8.93 -4.85
CA GLU A 137 -23.25 -9.42 -6.22
C GLU A 137 -23.88 -8.41 -7.21
N ASP A 138 -24.95 -7.71 -6.80
CA ASP A 138 -25.62 -6.69 -7.62
C ASP A 138 -24.71 -5.50 -7.96
N LEU A 139 -23.93 -5.03 -6.97
CA LEU A 139 -22.92 -4.00 -7.16
C LEU A 139 -21.77 -4.48 -8.06
N TYR A 140 -21.32 -5.72 -7.89
CA TYR A 140 -20.26 -6.29 -8.70
C TYR A 140 -20.61 -6.25 -10.19
N TYR A 141 -21.79 -6.74 -10.58
CA TYR A 141 -22.19 -6.69 -12.00
C TYR A 141 -22.35 -5.28 -12.53
N ARG A 142 -22.69 -4.30 -11.68
CA ARG A 142 -22.81 -2.91 -12.09
C ARG A 142 -21.47 -2.19 -12.25
N LEU A 143 -20.45 -2.59 -11.46
CA LEU A 143 -19.09 -2.10 -11.59
C LEU A 143 -18.32 -2.80 -12.71
N ASN A 144 -18.51 -4.12 -12.85
CA ASN A 144 -17.76 -4.96 -13.78
C ASN A 144 -18.33 -4.93 -15.21
N VAL A 145 -18.53 -3.73 -15.75
CA VAL A 145 -18.94 -3.57 -17.16
C VAL A 145 -17.73 -3.64 -18.08
N VAL A 146 -16.61 -3.07 -17.66
CA VAL A 146 -15.30 -3.17 -18.32
C VAL A 146 -14.28 -3.53 -17.27
N GLN A 147 -13.70 -4.73 -17.37
CA GLN A 147 -12.65 -5.22 -16.49
C GLN A 147 -11.27 -4.98 -17.10
N LEU A 148 -10.34 -4.47 -16.30
CA LEU A 148 -8.93 -4.38 -16.65
C LEU A 148 -8.12 -5.07 -15.56
N THR A 149 -7.57 -6.22 -15.87
CA THR A 149 -6.66 -6.95 -14.98
C THR A 149 -5.22 -6.50 -15.23
N VAL A 150 -4.56 -6.04 -14.18
CA VAL A 150 -3.17 -5.57 -14.21
C VAL A 150 -2.28 -6.69 -13.68
N PRO A 151 -1.39 -7.25 -14.52
CA PRO A 151 -0.52 -8.32 -14.09
C PRO A 151 0.51 -7.83 -13.05
N PRO A 152 0.88 -8.68 -12.08
CA PRO A 152 1.96 -8.40 -11.15
C PRO A 152 3.28 -8.26 -11.90
N LEU A 153 4.26 -7.55 -11.30
CA LEU A 153 5.53 -7.22 -11.94
C LEU A 153 6.33 -8.46 -12.35
N ARG A 154 6.20 -9.56 -11.61
CA ARG A 154 6.82 -10.87 -11.93
C ARG A 154 6.35 -11.49 -13.25
N GLU A 155 5.14 -11.14 -13.72
CA GLU A 155 4.61 -11.62 -15.00
C GLU A 155 5.01 -10.71 -16.17
N ARG A 156 5.64 -9.56 -15.88
CA ARG A 156 6.09 -8.56 -16.86
C ARG A 156 7.50 -8.04 -16.55
N MET A 157 8.42 -8.94 -16.24
CA MET A 157 9.79 -8.57 -15.85
C MET A 157 10.54 -7.80 -16.95
N GLY A 158 10.14 -7.96 -18.22
CA GLY A 158 10.65 -7.16 -19.34
C GLY A 158 10.41 -5.65 -19.21
N ASP A 159 9.47 -5.22 -18.37
CA ASP A 159 9.20 -3.80 -18.12
C ASP A 159 10.19 -3.19 -17.10
N ILE A 160 10.89 -4.01 -16.30
CA ILE A 160 11.76 -3.56 -15.21
C ILE A 160 12.83 -2.55 -15.69
N PRO A 161 13.56 -2.76 -16.80
CA PRO A 161 14.54 -1.79 -17.28
C PRO A 161 13.93 -0.40 -17.57
N ALA A 162 12.78 -0.37 -18.25
CA ALA A 162 12.10 0.88 -18.58
C ALA A 162 11.53 1.55 -17.32
N LEU A 163 10.95 0.77 -16.40
CA LEU A 163 10.47 1.24 -15.11
C LEU A 163 11.60 1.83 -14.26
N CYS A 164 12.75 1.16 -14.18
CA CYS A 164 13.92 1.66 -13.42
C CYS A 164 14.38 3.01 -13.95
N ARG A 165 14.54 3.14 -15.28
CA ARG A 165 14.93 4.43 -15.90
C ARG A 165 13.93 5.53 -15.59
N HIS A 166 12.62 5.26 -15.74
CA HIS A 166 11.58 6.24 -15.46
C HIS A 166 11.55 6.64 -13.98
N LEU A 167 11.62 5.67 -13.08
CA LEU A 167 11.59 5.91 -11.63
C LEU A 167 12.83 6.66 -11.16
N LEU A 168 14.02 6.30 -11.63
CA LEU A 168 15.26 7.01 -11.29
C LEU A 168 15.26 8.45 -11.81
N ALA A 169 14.79 8.69 -13.03
CA ALA A 169 14.63 10.06 -13.55
C ALA A 169 13.68 10.90 -12.67
N ARG A 170 12.58 10.29 -12.19
CA ARG A 170 11.65 10.95 -11.27
C ARG A 170 12.26 11.20 -9.89
N ILE A 171 13.07 10.28 -9.38
CA ILE A 171 13.77 10.39 -8.11
C ILE A 171 14.82 11.51 -8.19
N ALA A 172 15.57 11.60 -9.28
CA ALA A 172 16.59 12.62 -9.52
C ALA A 172 16.01 14.06 -9.58
N GLY A 173 14.73 14.21 -9.89
CA GLY A 173 14.04 15.50 -9.85
C GLY A 173 13.71 16.01 -8.44
N GLN A 174 13.95 15.21 -7.39
CA GLN A 174 13.67 15.61 -6.01
C GLN A 174 14.84 16.40 -5.40
N PRO A 175 14.56 17.39 -4.53
CA PRO A 175 15.61 18.19 -3.90
C PRO A 175 16.64 17.33 -3.16
N GLY A 176 17.92 17.56 -3.44
CA GLY A 176 19.03 16.85 -2.79
C GLY A 176 19.39 15.49 -3.41
N LEU A 177 18.68 15.05 -4.45
CA LEU A 177 19.00 13.81 -5.17
C LEU A 177 19.65 14.09 -6.51
N ARG A 178 20.52 13.18 -6.93
CA ARG A 178 21.31 13.27 -8.16
C ARG A 178 20.78 12.30 -9.22
N SER A 179 21.08 12.58 -10.49
CA SER A 179 20.82 11.63 -11.56
C SER A 179 21.79 10.46 -11.45
N LEU A 180 21.26 9.26 -11.20
CA LEU A 180 22.05 8.05 -11.06
C LEU A 180 21.72 7.07 -12.19
N GLY A 181 22.76 6.47 -12.75
CA GLY A 181 22.62 5.32 -13.64
C GLY A 181 22.36 4.03 -12.85
N LEU A 182 22.03 2.97 -13.58
CA LEU A 182 22.03 1.62 -13.04
C LEU A 182 23.05 0.79 -13.82
N THR A 183 23.91 0.05 -13.13
CA THR A 183 24.84 -0.88 -13.79
C THR A 183 24.08 -2.10 -14.32
N ASP A 184 24.63 -2.77 -15.34
CA ASP A 184 24.01 -3.97 -15.94
C ASP A 184 23.88 -5.12 -14.93
N ASP A 185 24.84 -5.26 -14.02
CA ASP A 185 24.79 -6.25 -12.94
C ASP A 185 23.66 -5.93 -11.94
N ALA A 186 23.49 -4.65 -11.59
CA ALA A 186 22.38 -4.23 -10.73
C ALA A 186 21.03 -4.46 -11.42
N LEU A 187 20.93 -4.17 -12.73
CA LEU A 187 19.71 -4.41 -13.48
C LEU A 187 19.36 -5.90 -13.49
N SER A 188 20.36 -6.74 -13.75
CA SER A 188 20.23 -8.20 -13.75
C SER A 188 19.76 -8.72 -12.40
N LEU A 189 20.30 -8.19 -11.29
CA LEU A 189 19.82 -8.50 -9.93
C LEU A 189 18.35 -8.13 -9.73
N LEU A 190 17.94 -6.92 -10.16
CA LEU A 190 16.56 -6.46 -10.04
C LEU A 190 15.60 -7.30 -10.91
N MET A 191 16.05 -7.80 -12.05
CA MET A 191 15.27 -8.68 -12.94
C MET A 191 15.13 -10.12 -12.43
N GLN A 192 15.93 -10.56 -11.48
CA GLN A 192 15.80 -11.89 -10.85
C GLN A 192 14.84 -11.89 -9.65
N HIS A 193 14.57 -10.71 -9.09
CA HIS A 193 13.76 -10.59 -7.89
C HIS A 193 12.25 -10.69 -8.20
N PRO A 194 11.43 -11.43 -7.42
CA PRO A 194 10.02 -11.66 -7.72
C PRO A 194 9.09 -10.46 -7.45
N TRP A 195 9.56 -9.44 -6.73
CA TRP A 195 8.81 -8.21 -6.42
C TRP A 195 7.39 -8.43 -5.85
N PRO A 196 7.24 -9.04 -4.66
CA PRO A 196 5.92 -9.23 -4.03
C PRO A 196 5.15 -7.93 -3.78
N GLY A 197 5.85 -6.79 -3.62
CA GLY A 197 5.22 -5.46 -3.53
C GLY A 197 5.19 -4.68 -4.85
N ASN A 198 5.40 -5.37 -5.97
CA ASN A 198 5.29 -4.86 -7.34
C ASN A 198 6.11 -3.57 -7.57
N VAL A 199 5.61 -2.67 -8.42
CA VAL A 199 6.28 -1.42 -8.81
C VAL A 199 6.54 -0.52 -7.60
N ARG A 200 5.66 -0.52 -6.59
CA ARG A 200 5.86 0.23 -5.34
C ARG A 200 7.11 -0.24 -4.59
N GLN A 201 7.33 -1.55 -4.48
CA GLN A 201 8.54 -2.08 -3.86
C GLN A 201 9.79 -1.75 -4.68
N LEU A 202 9.72 -1.86 -6.01
CA LEU A 202 10.81 -1.47 -6.91
C LEU A 202 11.18 0.01 -6.72
N GLN A 203 10.19 0.90 -6.71
CA GLN A 203 10.39 2.32 -6.47
C GLN A 203 11.07 2.59 -5.12
N ASN A 204 10.60 1.93 -4.04
CA ASN A 204 11.20 2.08 -2.71
C ASN A 204 12.64 1.54 -2.64
N ALA A 205 12.94 0.46 -3.36
CA ALA A 205 14.30 -0.07 -3.47
C ALA A 205 15.22 0.93 -4.19
N LEU A 206 14.81 1.43 -5.35
CA LEU A 206 15.56 2.43 -6.12
C LEU A 206 15.75 3.74 -5.34
N PHE A 207 14.72 4.21 -4.64
CA PHE A 207 14.81 5.41 -3.82
C PHE A 207 15.82 5.26 -2.68
N ARG A 208 15.76 4.14 -1.93
CA ARG A 208 16.73 3.88 -0.86
C ARG A 208 18.15 3.77 -1.39
N ALA A 209 18.35 3.06 -2.49
CA ALA A 209 19.64 2.96 -3.15
C ALA A 209 20.15 4.36 -3.58
N ALA A 210 19.30 5.19 -4.19
CA ALA A 210 19.67 6.53 -4.63
C ALA A 210 20.03 7.49 -3.47
N VAL A 211 19.39 7.34 -2.31
CA VAL A 211 19.69 8.15 -1.11
C VAL A 211 21.03 7.75 -0.48
N LEU A 212 21.37 6.46 -0.50
CA LEU A 212 22.58 5.92 0.14
C LEU A 212 23.79 5.88 -0.79
N CYS A 213 23.58 5.99 -2.10
CA CYS A 213 24.65 5.90 -3.08
C CYS A 213 25.57 7.13 -3.01
N GLU A 214 26.86 6.87 -2.84
CA GLU A 214 27.90 7.90 -2.86
C GLU A 214 28.48 8.13 -4.28
N GLY A 215 28.34 7.14 -5.17
CA GLY A 215 28.83 7.17 -6.56
C GLY A 215 27.82 7.68 -7.58
N ASP A 216 28.15 7.54 -8.88
CA ASP A 216 27.35 8.02 -10.01
C ASP A 216 26.40 6.96 -10.61
N ALA A 217 26.51 5.71 -10.15
CA ALA A 217 25.69 4.59 -10.61
C ALA A 217 25.38 3.60 -9.49
N LEU A 218 24.16 3.07 -9.52
CA LEU A 218 23.71 2.03 -8.60
C LEU A 218 24.27 0.67 -9.02
N THR A 219 24.84 -0.02 -8.05
CA THR A 219 25.48 -1.34 -8.14
C THR A 219 24.68 -2.38 -7.35
N PRO A 220 24.97 -3.69 -7.52
CA PRO A 220 24.33 -4.73 -6.71
C PRO A 220 24.48 -4.52 -5.19
N GLN A 221 25.54 -3.83 -4.74
CA GLN A 221 25.82 -3.59 -3.32
C GLN A 221 24.81 -2.60 -2.69
N ASP A 222 24.19 -1.75 -3.51
CA ASP A 222 23.17 -0.80 -3.08
C ASP A 222 21.79 -1.48 -2.83
N PHE A 223 21.67 -2.77 -3.16
CA PHE A 223 20.47 -3.58 -2.98
C PHE A 223 20.69 -4.80 -2.05
N PRO A 224 21.22 -4.62 -0.82
CA PRO A 224 21.64 -5.74 0.02
C PRO A 224 20.47 -6.65 0.43
N GLN A 225 19.28 -6.07 0.65
CA GLN A 225 18.07 -6.82 1.01
C GLN A 225 17.59 -7.74 -0.12
N ILE A 226 17.70 -7.29 -1.37
CA ILE A 226 17.31 -8.07 -2.55
C ILE A 226 18.31 -9.22 -2.76
N ALA A 227 19.60 -8.91 -2.66
CA ALA A 227 20.65 -9.92 -2.77
C ALA A 227 20.56 -10.99 -1.66
N ALA A 228 20.13 -10.63 -0.44
CA ALA A 228 19.90 -11.59 0.64
C ALA A 228 18.67 -12.47 0.38
N GLN A 229 17.58 -11.90 -0.13
CA GLN A 229 16.34 -12.63 -0.43
C GLN A 229 16.53 -13.66 -1.55
N ILE A 230 17.28 -13.31 -2.60
CA ILE A 230 17.61 -14.25 -3.69
C ILE A 230 18.45 -15.41 -3.16
N ARG A 231 19.48 -15.14 -2.35
CA ARG A 231 20.29 -16.19 -1.72
C ARG A 231 19.50 -17.10 -0.78
N ALA A 232 18.51 -16.57 -0.08
CA ALA A 232 17.63 -17.35 0.80
C ALA A 232 16.63 -18.20 -0.01
N GLY A 233 16.12 -17.69 -1.13
CA GLY A 233 15.24 -18.45 -2.06
C GLY A 233 15.95 -19.64 -2.70
N ASP A 234 17.20 -19.47 -3.12
CA ASP A 234 18.03 -20.55 -3.68
C ASP A 234 18.35 -21.68 -2.68
N MET A 235 18.33 -21.40 -1.37
CA MET A 235 18.46 -22.44 -0.34
C MET A 235 17.19 -23.26 -0.15
N ILE A 236 16.02 -22.70 -0.45
CA ILE A 236 14.73 -23.38 -0.30
C ILE A 236 14.46 -24.31 -1.50
N ASP A 237 14.86 -23.91 -2.72
CA ASP A 237 14.63 -24.71 -3.95
C ASP A 237 15.60 -25.89 -4.14
N ARG A 238 16.72 -25.95 -3.39
CA ARG A 238 17.67 -27.08 -3.46
C ARG A 238 17.34 -28.24 -2.53
N VAL A 239 16.28 -28.14 -1.73
CA VAL A 239 15.83 -29.22 -0.85
C VAL A 239 14.33 -29.40 -1.01
N THR A 240 13.90 -30.32 -1.88
CA THR A 240 12.90 -31.37 -1.57
C THR A 240 12.59 -32.23 -2.81
N PRO A 241 12.30 -33.53 -2.63
CA PRO A 241 10.95 -33.93 -2.24
C PRO A 241 10.95 -34.94 -1.08
N ARG A 242 10.51 -34.51 0.11
CA ARG A 242 9.79 -35.37 1.07
C ARG A 242 9.17 -34.58 2.22
N VAL A 243 7.86 -34.40 2.12
CA VAL A 243 6.81 -34.56 3.14
C VAL A 243 7.10 -34.10 4.59
N ARG A 244 6.31 -33.10 4.98
CA ARG A 244 5.72 -32.77 6.31
C ARG A 244 6.63 -32.53 7.51
N ALA A 245 6.37 -31.35 8.09
CA ALA A 245 6.33 -31.03 9.52
C ALA A 245 7.53 -31.48 10.37
N ILE A 246 8.32 -30.52 10.86
CA ILE A 246 8.56 -30.30 12.29
C ILE A 246 9.03 -28.85 12.45
N SER A 247 8.35 -28.15 13.37
CA SER A 247 8.69 -26.85 13.93
C SER A 247 10.10 -26.83 14.51
N GLN A 248 10.89 -25.80 14.20
CA GLN A 248 11.81 -25.14 15.15
C GLN A 248 12.30 -23.80 14.59
N PRO A 249 12.35 -22.73 15.41
CA PRO A 249 12.77 -21.41 14.97
C PRO A 249 14.31 -21.34 14.96
N HIS A 250 14.91 -21.28 13.78
CA HIS A 250 16.31 -20.87 13.67
C HIS A 250 16.42 -19.37 13.94
N ARG A 251 16.79 -19.08 15.19
CA ARG A 251 17.59 -17.91 15.56
C ARG A 251 18.89 -17.98 14.77
N ASP A 252 19.08 -17.08 13.81
CA ASP A 252 20.34 -16.41 13.51
C ASP A 252 20.21 -15.60 12.20
N GLY A 253 19.82 -14.34 12.39
CA GLY A 253 19.63 -13.35 11.33
C GLY A 253 18.88 -12.16 11.90
N ALA A 254 19.60 -11.14 12.34
CA ALA A 254 19.07 -10.03 13.16
C ALA A 254 18.15 -9.08 12.36
N GLY A 255 16.93 -9.52 12.09
CA GLY A 255 15.80 -8.69 11.72
C GLY A 255 14.85 -8.56 12.90
N ILE A 256 14.40 -7.35 13.21
CA ILE A 256 13.39 -7.14 14.24
C ILE A 256 12.04 -7.43 13.61
N THR A 257 11.40 -8.50 14.04
CA THR A 257 10.09 -8.89 13.56
C THR A 257 9.05 -7.89 14.09
N LEU A 258 8.31 -7.23 13.19
CA LEU A 258 7.26 -6.28 13.55
C LEU A 258 5.88 -6.94 13.66
N PHE A 259 5.72 -8.09 13.03
CA PHE A 259 4.46 -8.85 12.97
C PHE A 259 4.65 -10.23 13.59
N GLU A 260 3.61 -10.73 14.23
CA GLU A 260 3.48 -12.11 14.68
C GLU A 260 3.20 -13.03 13.49
N LEU A 261 3.32 -14.36 13.71
CA LEU A 261 3.12 -15.36 12.65
C LEU A 261 1.68 -15.37 12.11
N ASP A 262 0.73 -14.81 12.86
CA ASP A 262 -0.68 -14.64 12.47
C ASP A 262 -0.95 -13.30 11.75
N GLY A 263 0.09 -12.47 11.57
CA GLY A 263 -0.01 -11.18 10.88
C GLY A 263 -0.41 -10.00 11.76
N HIS A 264 -0.62 -10.19 13.08
CA HIS A 264 -0.86 -9.08 14.00
C HIS A 264 0.43 -8.32 14.33
N VAL A 265 0.32 -7.02 14.58
CA VAL A 265 1.47 -6.20 15.00
C VAL A 265 1.85 -6.58 16.42
N ARG A 266 3.13 -6.90 16.64
CA ARG A 266 3.65 -7.25 17.96
C ARG A 266 3.47 -6.10 18.94
N GLN A 267 3.40 -6.44 20.23
CA GLN A 267 3.37 -5.42 21.27
C GLN A 267 4.61 -4.52 21.19
N LEU A 268 4.39 -3.21 21.27
CA LEU A 268 5.44 -2.21 21.12
C LEU A 268 6.60 -2.43 22.10
N ALA A 269 6.31 -2.89 23.32
CA ALA A 269 7.32 -3.19 24.33
C ALA A 269 8.28 -4.32 23.89
N GLU A 270 7.80 -5.34 23.19
CA GLU A 270 8.64 -6.44 22.72
C GLU A 270 9.48 -6.04 21.50
N ILE A 271 8.87 -5.28 20.57
CA ILE A 271 9.59 -4.71 19.43
C ILE A 271 10.71 -3.80 19.95
N GLU A 272 10.40 -2.94 20.92
CA GLU A 272 11.36 -2.04 21.53
C GLU A 272 12.50 -2.78 22.25
N ALA A 273 12.19 -3.90 22.94
CA ALA A 273 13.20 -4.75 23.56
C ALA A 273 14.19 -5.32 22.54
N ASP A 274 13.69 -5.79 21.40
CA ASP A 274 14.52 -6.35 20.33
C ASP A 274 15.38 -5.27 19.66
N VAL A 275 14.85 -4.05 19.48
CA VAL A 275 15.62 -2.88 19.00
C VAL A 275 16.74 -2.52 19.98
N ILE A 276 16.44 -2.46 21.28
CA ILE A 276 17.41 -2.09 22.31
C ILE A 276 18.52 -3.14 22.40
N ARG A 277 18.18 -4.44 22.39
CA ARG A 277 19.18 -5.53 22.38
C ARG A 277 20.06 -5.50 21.14
N LEU A 278 19.45 -5.28 19.97
CA LEU A 278 20.19 -5.17 18.71
C LEU A 278 21.16 -3.99 18.74
N ALA A 279 20.71 -2.83 19.23
CA ALA A 279 21.54 -1.64 19.36
C ALA A 279 22.69 -1.84 20.34
N ILE A 280 22.45 -2.48 21.49
CA ILE A 280 23.50 -2.83 22.47
C ILE A 280 24.56 -3.74 21.84
N GLY A 281 24.13 -4.79 21.14
CA GLY A 281 25.04 -5.70 20.44
C GLY A 281 25.85 -4.98 19.34
N HIS A 282 25.19 -4.17 18.52
CA HIS A 282 25.81 -3.45 17.41
C HIS A 282 26.85 -2.42 17.88
N TYR A 283 26.53 -1.67 18.94
CA TYR A 283 27.42 -0.65 19.51
C TYR A 283 28.32 -1.19 20.63
N ARG A 284 28.42 -2.53 20.78
CA ARG A 284 29.30 -3.22 21.73
C ARG A 284 29.16 -2.72 23.17
N GLY A 285 27.92 -2.55 23.65
CA GLY A 285 27.64 -2.15 25.03
C GLY A 285 27.89 -0.69 25.37
N ARG A 286 28.22 0.19 24.40
CA ARG A 286 28.43 1.62 24.65
C ARG A 286 27.10 2.36 24.87
N MET A 287 26.55 2.30 26.09
CA MET A 287 25.19 2.77 26.42
C MET A 287 24.91 4.24 26.06
N THR A 288 25.91 5.12 26.17
CA THR A 288 25.77 6.53 25.76
C THR A 288 25.59 6.66 24.23
N GLU A 289 26.27 5.82 23.45
CA GLU A 289 26.12 5.80 21.98
C GLU A 289 24.81 5.16 21.57
N VAL A 290 24.40 4.08 22.25
CA VAL A 290 23.10 3.42 22.07
C VAL A 290 21.95 4.42 22.27
N ALA A 291 21.93 5.13 23.41
CA ALA A 291 20.89 6.12 23.70
C ALA A 291 20.84 7.23 22.65
N ARG A 292 22.01 7.77 22.26
CA ARG A 292 22.14 8.82 21.25
C ARG A 292 21.62 8.38 19.88
N ARG A 293 21.95 7.16 19.46
CA ARG A 293 21.58 6.61 18.15
C ARG A 293 20.13 6.15 18.08
N LEU A 294 19.56 5.73 19.21
CA LEU A 294 18.14 5.46 19.35
C LEU A 294 17.29 6.73 19.55
N GLY A 295 17.93 7.90 19.72
CA GLY A 295 17.22 9.18 19.89
C GLY A 295 16.49 9.31 21.23
N ILE A 296 16.90 8.55 22.25
CA ILE A 296 16.29 8.57 23.59
C ILE A 296 17.28 9.05 24.66
N GLY A 297 16.77 9.63 25.75
CA GLY A 297 17.59 10.02 26.89
C GLY A 297 18.23 8.81 27.59
N ARG A 298 19.43 8.97 28.16
CA ARG A 298 20.12 7.89 28.89
C ARG A 298 19.27 7.34 30.05
N SER A 299 18.63 8.21 30.83
CA SER A 299 17.72 7.81 31.91
C SER A 299 16.51 7.02 31.39
N THR A 300 16.00 7.36 30.21
CA THR A 300 14.92 6.64 29.53
C THR A 300 15.37 5.25 29.08
N LEU A 301 16.59 5.13 28.54
CA LEU A 301 17.16 3.84 28.16
C LEU A 301 17.32 2.91 29.38
N TYR A 302 17.90 3.40 30.48
CA TYR A 302 18.07 2.59 31.70
C TYR A 302 16.73 2.19 32.34
N ARG A 303 15.75 3.10 32.36
CA ARG A 303 14.40 2.77 32.83
C ARG A 303 13.76 1.66 31.99
N LYS A 304 13.88 1.75 30.66
CA LYS A 304 13.36 0.73 29.73
C LYS A 304 14.09 -0.61 29.89
N LEU A 305 15.40 -0.62 30.14
CA LEU A 305 16.14 -1.85 30.41
C LEU A 305 15.64 -2.57 31.67
N ALA A 306 15.35 -1.81 32.74
CA ALA A 306 14.79 -2.35 33.97
C ALA A 306 13.34 -2.85 33.80
N GLU A 307 12.50 -2.10 33.08
CA GLU A 307 11.11 -2.50 32.75
C GLU A 307 11.05 -3.76 31.88
N LEU A 308 12.05 -3.98 31.03
CA LEU A 308 12.16 -5.12 30.12
C LEU A 308 12.96 -6.31 30.69
N GLY A 309 13.48 -6.20 31.92
CA GLY A 309 14.26 -7.24 32.58
C GLY A 309 15.58 -7.60 31.88
N ILE A 310 16.24 -6.63 31.22
CA ILE A 310 17.46 -6.82 30.42
C ILE A 310 18.73 -6.49 31.23
N ASP A 311 18.65 -6.48 32.57
CA ASP A 311 19.70 -5.97 33.49
C ASP A 311 21.02 -6.78 33.51
N SER A 312 21.23 -7.75 32.62
CA SER A 312 22.41 -8.64 32.64
C SER A 312 23.10 -8.83 31.28
N ALA A 313 23.01 -7.85 30.38
CA ALA A 313 23.73 -7.87 29.10
C ALA A 313 24.70 -6.69 28.91
N ALA A 314 25.28 -6.21 30.02
CA ALA A 314 26.40 -5.27 30.04
C ALA A 314 27.72 -5.99 30.25
#